data_AF-A0A7Y3DT50-F1
#
_entry.id   AF-A0A7Y3DT50-F1
#
_cell.length_a   1.000
_cell.length_b   1.000
_cell.length_c   1.000
_cell.angle_alpha   90.00
_cell.angle_beta   90.00
_cell.angle_gamma   90.00
#
_symmetry.space_group_name_H-M   'P 1'
#
loop_
_entity.id
_entity.type
_entity.pdbx_description
1 polymer ?
#
loop_
_entity_poly.entity_id
_entity_poly.type
_entity_poly.pdbx_seq_one_letter_code
_entity_poly.pdbx_strand_id
1 'polypeptide(L)' 'ELVPDDPIMLEHMGDAYQKLNDKKNALKYYQKSLKLKEKDTKALEDKIRQLTTNDS' A
#
# COMPACT_ATOMS: atom_id res chain seq x y z
N GLU A 1 5.14 22.55 0.26
CA GLU A 1 5.27 21.62 -0.87
C GLU A 1 4.73 20.27 -0.42
N LEU A 2 3.73 19.72 -1.10
CA LEU A 2 3.22 18.37 -0.80
C LEU A 2 4.17 17.39 -1.48
N VAL A 3 4.95 16.64 -0.71
CA VAL A 3 5.86 15.64 -1.26
C VAL A 3 4.99 14.50 -1.84
N PRO A 4 4.95 14.32 -3.17
CA PRO A 4 4.08 13.32 -3.81
C PRO A 4 4.45 11.88 -3.44
N ASP A 5 5.63 11.70 -2.87
CA ASP A 5 6.28 10.43 -2.58
C ASP A 5 6.49 10.19 -1.08
N ASP A 6 5.63 10.75 -0.20
CA ASP A 6 5.64 10.37 1.22
C ASP A 6 5.11 8.92 1.37
N PRO A 7 5.89 7.97 1.93
CA PRO A 7 5.47 6.59 2.12
C PRO A 7 4.19 6.45 2.96
N ILE A 8 3.94 7.36 3.92
CA ILE A 8 2.71 7.36 4.73
C ILE A 8 1.52 7.75 3.85
N MET A 9 1.67 8.77 3.02
CA MET A 9 0.59 9.18 2.10
C MET A 9 0.27 8.09 1.08
N LEU A 10 1.30 7.44 0.53
CA LEU A 10 1.13 6.28 -0.36
C LEU A 10 0.44 5.11 0.34
N GLU A 11 0.75 4.84 1.62
CA GLU A 11 0.05 3.84 2.41
C GLU A 11 -1.44 4.18 2.57
N HIS A 12 -1.77 5.43 2.94
CA HIS A 12 -3.16 5.87 3.07
C HIS A 12 -3.93 5.81 1.75
N MET A 13 -3.28 6.08 0.61
CA MET A 13 -3.89 5.86 -0.70
C MET A 13 -4.24 4.38 -0.88
N GLY A 14 -3.32 3.47 -0.53
CA GLY A 14 -3.58 2.04 -0.56
C GLY A 14 -4.79 1.64 0.31
N ASP A 15 -4.87 2.17 1.54
CA ASP A 15 -5.99 1.94 2.46
C ASP A 15 -7.32 2.44 1.88
N ALA A 16 -7.30 3.61 1.22
CA ALA A 16 -8.48 4.18 0.59
C ALA A 16 -8.97 3.32 -0.58
N TYR A 17 -8.09 2.88 -1.48
CA TYR A 17 -8.46 1.97 -2.58
C TYR A 17 -8.91 0.61 -2.07
N GLN A 18 -8.31 0.09 -1.00
CA GLN A 18 -8.73 -1.17 -0.39
C GLN A 18 -10.17 -1.08 0.12
N LYS A 19 -10.53 0.03 0.79
CA LYS A 19 -11.92 0.28 1.25
C LYS A 19 -12.91 0.41 0.10
N LEU A 20 -12.46 0.83 -1.08
CA LEU A 20 -13.26 0.89 -2.31
C LEU A 20 -13.31 -0.46 -3.06
N ASN A 21 -12.77 -1.54 -2.49
CA ASN A 21 -12.59 -2.85 -3.13
C ASN A 21 -11.75 -2.82 -4.42
N ASP A 22 -11.03 -1.73 -4.69
CA ASP A 22 -10.09 -1.63 -5.79
C ASP A 22 -8.74 -2.22 -5.36
N LYS A 23 -8.70 -3.56 -5.30
CA LYS A 23 -7.52 -4.31 -4.89
C LYS A 23 -6.29 -3.99 -5.75
N LYS A 24 -6.50 -3.74 -7.06
CA LYS A 24 -5.43 -3.44 -8.01
C LYS A 24 -4.70 -2.14 -7.65
N ASN A 25 -5.46 -1.07 -7.42
CA ASN A 25 -4.85 0.19 -7.01
C ASN A 25 -4.33 0.13 -5.56
N ALA A 26 -5.02 -0.56 -4.65
CA ALA A 26 -4.52 -0.77 -3.29
C ALA A 26 -3.11 -1.39 -3.29
N LEU A 27 -2.94 -2.48 -4.03
CA LEU A 27 -1.65 -3.17 -4.18
C LEU A 27 -0.58 -2.24 -4.77
N LYS A 28 -0.92 -1.48 -5.81
CA LYS A 28 -0.01 -0.53 -6.46
C LYS A 28 0.54 0.51 -5.47
N TYR A 29 -0.32 1.09 -4.64
CA TYR A 29 0.09 2.14 -3.69
C TYR A 29 0.83 1.58 -2.48
N TYR A 30 0.42 0.41 -1.96
CA TYR A 30 1.20 -0.26 -0.91
C TYR A 30 2.61 -0.63 -1.39
N GLN A 31 2.76 -1.15 -2.62
CA GLN A 31 4.09 -1.44 -3.18
C GLN A 31 4.95 -0.18 -3.37
N LYS A 32 4.35 0.95 -3.77
CA LYS A 32 5.07 2.23 -3.85
C LYS A 32 5.54 2.70 -2.47
N SER A 33 4.65 2.66 -1.46
CA SER A 33 5.00 2.99 -0.07
C SER A 33 6.16 2.11 0.43
N LEU A 34 6.09 0.81 0.16
CA LEU A 34 7.11 -0.17 0.60
C LEU A 34 8.49 0.14 0.03
N LYS A 35 8.58 0.59 -1.24
CA LYS A 35 9.84 0.96 -1.88
C LYS A 35 10.53 2.16 -1.24
N LEU A 36 9.78 3.01 -0.52
CA LEU A 36 10.29 4.24 0.09
C LEU A 36 10.47 4.12 1.61
N LYS A 37 9.94 3.07 2.24
CA LYS A 37 10.15 2.79 3.67
C LYS A 37 11.45 2.01 3.87
N GLU A 38 12.32 2.50 4.75
CA GLU A 38 13.53 1.80 5.19
C GLU A 38 13.29 0.88 6.40
N LYS A 39 12.19 1.10 7.14
CA LYS A 39 11.82 0.36 8.36
C LYS A 39 10.31 0.29 8.54
N ASP A 40 9.86 -0.49 9.53
CA ASP A 40 8.45 -0.62 9.91
C ASP A 40 7.53 -1.07 8.76
N THR A 41 8.04 -1.97 7.90
CA THR A 41 7.35 -2.43 6.67
C THR A 41 6.39 -3.60 6.90
N LYS A 42 6.48 -4.28 8.04
CA LYS A 42 5.75 -5.54 8.30
C LYS A 42 4.23 -5.41 8.08
N ALA A 43 3.61 -4.36 8.60
CA ALA A 43 2.17 -4.14 8.42
C ALA A 43 1.80 -3.94 6.95
N LEU A 44 2.67 -3.29 6.18
CA LEU A 44 2.47 -3.04 4.76
C LEU A 44 2.66 -4.31 3.92
N GLU A 45 3.66 -5.13 4.28
CA GLU A 45 3.87 -6.45 3.69
C GLU A 45 2.69 -7.39 3.95
N ASP A 46 2.13 -7.38 5.17
CA ASP A 46 0.94 -8.16 5.51
C ASP A 46 -0.28 -7.71 4.69
N LYS A 47 -0.49 -6.39 4.52
CA LYS A 47 -1.53 -5.84 3.65
C LYS A 47 -1.37 -6.31 2.19
N ILE A 48 -0.14 -6.26 1.66
CA ILE A 48 0.18 -6.73 0.30
C ILE A 48 -0.10 -8.23 0.17
N ARG A 49 0.35 -9.03 1.14
CA ARG A 49 0.17 -10.49 1.13
C ARG A 49 -1.31 -10.85 1.08
N GLN A 50 -2.13 -10.24 1.95
CA GLN A 50 -3.57 -10.46 1.99
C GLN A 50 -4.25 -10.16 0.66
N LEU A 51 -3.83 -9.10 -0.04
CA LEU A 51 -4.39 -8.78 -1.35
C LEU A 51 -3.99 -9.81 -2.42
N THR A 52 -2.77 -10.35 -2.37
CA THR A 52 -2.28 -11.33 -3.35
C THR A 52 -2.78 -12.76 -3.11
N THR A 53 -3.06 -13.15 -1.86
CA THR A 53 -3.53 -14.51 -1.54
C THR A 53 -5.04 -14.70 -1.75
N ASN A 54 -5.81 -13.61 -1.78
CA ASN A 54 -7.27 -13.65 -1.98
C ASN A 54 -7.69 -13.78 -3.45
N ASP A 55 -6.73 -13.85 -4.37
CA ASP A 55 -6.99 -14.00 -5.80
C ASP A 55 -6.66 -15.43 -6.31
N SER A 56 -6.40 -16.38 -5.38
CA SER A 56 -6.19 -17.82 -5.64
C SER A 56 -7.46 -18.64 -5.45
#